data_AF-A0A970FCL0-F1
#
_entry.id   AF-A0A970FCL0-F1
#
_cell.length_a   1.000
_cell.length_b   1.000
_cell.length_c   1.000
_cell.angle_alpha   90.00
_cell.angle_beta   90.00
_cell.angle_gamma   90.00
#
_symmetry.space_group_name_H-M   'P 1'
#
loop_
_entity.id
_entity.type
_entity.pdbx_description
1 polymer ?
#
loop_
_entity_poly.entity_id
_entity_poly.type
_entity_poly.pdbx_seq_one_letter_code
_entity_poly.pdbx_strand_id
1 'polypeptide(L)'
;PEALELLKQYDMHASADSDYHFALSDAAGRSVVVEYVENKMHVFATPVVTNYFLTPGSYYRVGQGHDRYQVLMEHYTAGNGILSHEEIKNALAAAAQRGRISTLWSIVYDQQTLELAFYHEQDFANPLYFCLK
;
A
#
# COMPACT_ATOMS: atom_id res chain seq x y z
N PRO A 1 -2.31 18.00 4.29
CA PRO A 1 -2.52 16.93 5.28
C PRO A 1 -1.34 16.88 6.26
N GLU A 2 -1.63 16.64 7.53
CA GLU A 2 -0.73 16.77 8.67
C GLU A 2 0.55 15.93 8.49
N ALA A 3 0.40 14.68 8.05
CA ALA A 3 1.52 13.78 7.77
C ALA A 3 2.44 14.32 6.64
N LEU A 4 1.87 14.93 5.60
CA LEU A 4 2.68 15.49 4.50
C LEU A 4 3.44 16.75 4.95
N GLU A 5 2.82 17.61 5.77
CA GLU A 5 3.51 18.77 6.35
C GLU A 5 4.62 18.37 7.32
N LEU A 6 4.46 17.25 8.02
CA LEU A 6 5.52 16.67 8.83
C LEU A 6 6.66 16.15 7.96
N LEU A 7 6.36 15.34 6.94
CA LEU A 7 7.37 14.73 6.06
C LEU A 7 8.20 15.78 5.30
N LYS A 8 7.59 16.88 4.85
CA LYS A 8 8.29 17.99 4.18
C LYS A 8 9.41 18.63 5.00
N GLN A 9 9.43 18.43 6.31
CA GLN A 9 10.45 19.00 7.20
C GLN A 9 11.74 18.18 7.25
N TYR A 10 11.74 16.98 6.65
CA TYR A 10 12.85 16.04 6.73
C TYR A 10 13.36 15.65 5.34
N ASP A 11 14.69 15.61 5.21
CA ASP A 11 15.33 14.88 4.12
C ASP A 11 15.38 13.40 4.49
N MET A 12 14.86 12.55 3.60
CA MET A 12 14.88 11.11 3.81
C MET A 12 16.10 10.49 3.14
N HIS A 13 16.93 9.82 3.94
CA HIS A 13 18.05 9.04 3.46
C HIS A 13 17.74 7.54 3.59
N ALA A 14 17.68 6.84 2.47
CA ALA A 14 17.51 5.40 2.46
C ALA A 14 18.83 4.69 2.78
N SER A 15 18.95 4.13 3.99
CA SER A 15 20.07 3.24 4.29
C SER A 15 19.97 1.99 3.39
N ALA A 16 21.08 1.60 2.78
CA ALA A 16 21.25 0.42 1.90
C ALA A 16 20.70 0.54 0.46
N ASP A 17 20.70 1.75 -0.12
CA ASP A 17 20.32 2.01 -1.53
C ASP A 17 19.01 1.30 -1.95
N SER A 18 18.10 1.17 -0.99
CA SER A 18 16.87 0.42 -1.15
C SER A 18 15.73 1.37 -1.44
N ASP A 19 15.01 1.08 -2.51
CA ASP A 19 13.86 1.85 -2.95
C ASP A 19 12.69 1.66 -1.98
N TYR A 20 12.26 2.73 -1.31
CA TYR A 20 11.04 2.73 -0.51
C TYR A 20 10.19 3.97 -0.78
N HIS A 21 8.90 3.82 -0.52
CA HIS A 21 7.93 4.90 -0.50
C HIS A 21 6.96 4.70 0.65
N PHE A 22 6.26 5.77 1.02
CA PHE A 22 5.25 5.72 2.06
C PHE A 22 3.87 5.78 1.42
N ALA A 23 3.07 4.73 1.59
CA ALA A 23 1.64 4.77 1.31
C ALA A 23 0.93 5.34 2.54
N LEU A 24 0.18 6.43 2.36
CA LEU A 24 -0.54 7.12 3.43
C LEU A 24 -2.02 7.18 3.07
N SER A 25 -2.89 6.76 3.98
CA SER A 25 -4.34 6.91 3.85
C SER A 25 -4.96 7.47 5.12
N ASP A 26 -6.11 8.12 5.00
CA ASP A 26 -6.90 8.59 6.14
C ASP A 26 -8.38 8.19 6.08
N ALA A 27 -9.07 8.36 7.22
CA ALA A 27 -10.48 8.02 7.36
C ALA A 27 -11.42 8.86 6.47
N ALA A 28 -10.92 9.96 5.86
CA ALA A 28 -11.67 10.72 4.87
C ALA A 28 -11.57 10.12 3.45
N GLY A 29 -10.86 9.00 3.29
CA GLY A 29 -10.67 8.30 2.03
C GLY A 29 -9.57 8.87 1.14
N ARG A 30 -8.74 9.79 1.65
CA ARG A 30 -7.57 10.26 0.89
C ARG A 30 -6.49 9.19 0.94
N SER A 31 -5.88 8.90 -0.20
CA SER A 31 -4.73 7.99 -0.31
C SER A 31 -3.66 8.59 -1.21
N VAL A 32 -2.42 8.62 -0.71
CA VAL A 32 -1.27 9.16 -1.42
C VAL A 32 -0.07 8.25 -1.23
N VAL A 33 0.82 8.23 -2.22
CA VAL A 33 2.18 7.72 -2.06
C VAL A 33 3.16 8.89 -1.99
N VAL A 34 4.13 8.78 -1.08
CA VAL A 34 5.26 9.70 -0.94
C VAL A 34 6.55 8.99 -1.35
N GLU A 35 7.25 9.56 -2.32
CA GLU A 35 8.52 9.05 -2.86
C GLU A 35 9.61 10.09 -2.67
N TYR A 36 10.86 9.67 -2.46
CA TYR A 36 12.01 10.58 -2.41
C TYR A 36 12.97 10.22 -3.54
N VAL A 37 13.09 11.12 -4.52
CA VAL A 37 13.95 10.92 -5.70
C VAL A 37 14.87 12.12 -5.82
N GLU A 38 16.18 11.89 -5.93
CA GLU A 38 17.19 12.96 -6.00
C GLU A 38 17.06 14.01 -4.87
N ASN A 39 16.82 13.53 -3.64
CA ASN A 39 16.57 14.35 -2.44
C ASN A 39 15.35 15.28 -2.54
N LYS A 40 14.35 14.94 -3.38
CA LYS A 40 13.10 15.69 -3.52
C LYS A 40 11.90 14.82 -3.18
N MET A 41 10.96 15.40 -2.44
CA MET A 41 9.72 14.76 -2.05
C MET A 41 8.68 14.80 -3.19
N HIS A 42 8.45 13.61 -3.74
CA HIS A 42 7.39 13.11 -4.60
C HIS A 42 6.06 12.91 -3.87
N VAL A 43 4.90 13.43 -4.33
CA VAL A 43 3.59 13.02 -3.80
C VAL A 43 2.60 12.76 -4.93
N PHE A 44 1.97 11.58 -4.92
CA PHE A 44 0.97 11.19 -5.92
C PHE A 44 -0.28 10.64 -5.24
N ALA A 45 -1.45 11.09 -5.66
CA ALA A 45 -2.71 10.46 -5.26
C ALA A 45 -2.86 9.12 -5.97
N THR A 46 -3.02 8.04 -5.22
CA THR A 46 -3.23 6.69 -5.76
C THR A 46 -3.93 5.79 -4.75
N PRO A 47 -4.88 4.95 -5.18
CA PRO A 47 -5.51 3.96 -4.29
C PRO A 47 -4.64 2.71 -4.10
N VAL A 48 -3.70 2.44 -5.00
CA VAL A 48 -2.87 1.23 -5.00
C VAL A 48 -1.42 1.62 -5.24
N VAL A 49 -0.50 0.93 -4.57
CA VAL A 49 0.92 1.01 -4.85
C VAL A 49 1.58 -0.34 -4.58
N THR A 50 2.61 -0.69 -5.37
CA THR A 50 3.44 -1.87 -5.19
C THR A 50 4.91 -1.48 -5.32
N ASN A 51 5.84 -2.42 -5.50
CA ASN A 51 7.28 -2.17 -5.34
C ASN A 51 7.95 -1.51 -6.55
N TYR A 52 7.36 -0.44 -7.11
CA TYR A 52 7.94 0.39 -8.18
C TYR A 52 7.60 1.88 -8.00
N PHE A 53 8.43 2.77 -8.58
CA PHE A 53 8.25 4.22 -8.48
C PHE A 53 7.19 4.78 -9.43
N LEU A 54 6.43 5.76 -8.94
CA LEU A 54 5.47 6.55 -9.72
C LEU A 54 6.05 7.88 -10.21
N THR A 55 7.16 8.34 -9.64
CA THR A 55 7.81 9.60 -10.00
C THR A 55 8.27 9.61 -11.47
N PRO A 56 7.78 10.55 -12.30
CA PRO A 56 8.24 10.70 -13.68
C PRO A 56 9.74 10.99 -13.74
N GLY A 57 10.46 10.36 -14.68
CA GLY A 57 11.89 10.53 -14.85
C GLY A 57 12.62 9.19 -15.01
N SER A 58 13.91 9.18 -14.68
CA SER A 58 14.79 8.00 -14.77
C SER A 58 14.32 6.82 -13.92
N TYR A 59 13.64 7.10 -12.81
CA TYR A 59 13.11 6.09 -11.90
C TYR A 59 11.68 5.65 -12.24
N TYR A 60 11.02 6.26 -13.23
CA TYR A 60 9.61 5.96 -13.50
C TYR A 60 9.38 4.48 -13.84
N ARG A 61 8.51 3.83 -13.07
CA ARG A 61 8.17 2.40 -13.15
C ARG A 61 9.36 1.45 -12.92
N VAL A 62 10.50 1.94 -12.44
CA VAL A 62 11.60 1.09 -11.97
C VAL A 62 11.15 0.36 -10.71
N GLY A 63 11.32 -0.97 -10.69
CA GLY A 63 10.90 -1.84 -9.59
C GLY A 63 10.17 -3.09 -10.07
N GLN A 64 9.44 -3.74 -9.17
CA GLN A 64 8.71 -5.00 -9.39
C GLN A 64 7.25 -4.89 -8.93
N GLY A 65 6.44 -5.91 -9.23
CA GLY A 65 5.06 -5.99 -8.74
C GLY A 65 4.04 -5.26 -9.60
N HIS A 66 4.34 -4.99 -10.88
CA HIS A 66 3.39 -4.42 -11.83
C HIS A 66 2.19 -5.33 -12.08
N ASP A 67 2.40 -6.64 -12.05
CA ASP A 67 1.37 -7.68 -12.11
C ASP A 67 0.41 -7.59 -10.91
N ARG A 68 0.96 -7.51 -9.69
CA ARG A 68 0.18 -7.33 -8.46
C ARG A 68 -0.57 -6.02 -8.45
N TYR A 69 0.06 -4.95 -8.93
CA TYR A 69 -0.60 -3.65 -9.08
C TYR A 69 -1.81 -3.75 -10.00
N GLN A 70 -1.65 -4.41 -11.15
CA GLN A 70 -2.75 -4.60 -12.09
C GLN A 70 -3.91 -5.36 -11.44
N VAL A 71 -3.63 -6.49 -10.78
CA VAL A 71 -4.65 -7.28 -10.07
C VAL A 71 -5.39 -6.42 -9.02
N LEU A 72 -4.65 -5.69 -8.19
CA LEU A 72 -5.25 -4.82 -7.16
C LEU A 72 -6.11 -3.70 -7.78
N MET A 73 -5.67 -3.11 -8.90
CA MET A 73 -6.42 -2.09 -9.62
C MET A 73 -7.68 -2.65 -10.30
N GLU A 74 -7.65 -3.89 -10.79
CA GLU A 74 -8.82 -4.58 -11.33
C GLU A 74 -9.89 -4.76 -10.25
N HIS A 75 -9.51 -5.24 -9.06
CA HIS A 75 -10.40 -5.32 -7.90
C HIS A 75 -10.94 -3.94 -7.48
N TYR A 76 -10.06 -2.93 -7.39
CA TYR A 76 -10.46 -1.57 -7.04
C TYR A 76 -11.49 -1.00 -8.02
N THR A 77 -11.26 -1.20 -9.32
CA THR A 77 -12.15 -0.72 -10.38
C THR A 77 -13.47 -1.47 -10.38
N ALA A 78 -13.46 -2.78 -10.19
CA ALA A 78 -14.68 -3.60 -10.08
C ALA A 78 -15.56 -3.18 -8.90
N GLY A 79 -14.95 -2.76 -7.78
CA GLY A 79 -15.63 -2.19 -6.62
C GLY A 79 -16.04 -0.71 -6.77
N ASN A 80 -15.89 -0.10 -7.95
CA ASN A 80 -16.11 1.34 -8.17
C ASN A 80 -15.34 2.24 -7.18
N GLY A 81 -14.16 1.78 -6.78
CA GLY A 81 -13.28 2.48 -5.86
C GLY A 81 -13.61 2.34 -4.37
N ILE A 82 -14.67 1.60 -4.00
CA ILE A 82 -15.03 1.33 -2.60
C ILE A 82 -15.18 -0.18 -2.44
N LEU A 83 -14.33 -0.77 -1.60
CA LEU A 83 -14.29 -2.21 -1.39
C LEU A 83 -14.73 -2.52 0.03
N SER A 84 -15.60 -3.52 0.17
CA SER A 84 -15.90 -4.15 1.45
C SER A 84 -14.66 -4.88 2.00
N HIS A 85 -14.71 -5.21 3.28
CA HIS A 85 -13.70 -6.04 3.94
C HIS A 85 -13.39 -7.32 3.15
N GLU A 86 -14.43 -8.00 2.67
CA GLU A 86 -14.30 -9.24 1.92
C GLU A 86 -13.64 -9.02 0.55
N GLU A 87 -13.98 -7.95 -0.15
CA GLU A 87 -13.38 -7.61 -1.44
C GLU A 87 -11.90 -7.21 -1.30
N ILE A 88 -11.54 -6.46 -0.25
CA ILE A 88 -10.13 -6.15 0.06
C ILE A 88 -9.36 -7.43 0.37
N LYS A 89 -9.91 -8.30 1.23
CA LYS A 89 -9.32 -9.61 1.55
C LYS A 89 -9.07 -10.42 0.27
N ASN A 90 -10.04 -10.47 -0.65
CA ASN A 90 -9.91 -11.19 -1.90
C ASN A 90 -8.86 -10.57 -2.83
N ALA A 91 -8.79 -9.24 -2.90
CA ALA A 91 -7.77 -8.52 -3.66
C ALA A 91 -6.35 -8.80 -3.12
N LEU A 92 -6.19 -8.79 -1.79
CA LEU A 92 -4.92 -9.12 -1.13
C LEU A 92 -4.53 -10.58 -1.35
N ALA A 93 -5.50 -11.51 -1.32
CA ALA A 93 -5.27 -12.92 -1.61
C ALA A 93 -4.83 -13.15 -3.06
N ALA A 94 -5.44 -12.46 -4.01
CA ALA A 94 -5.08 -12.52 -5.43
C ALA A 94 -3.69 -11.94 -5.71
N ALA A 95 -3.29 -10.90 -4.99
CA ALA A 95 -1.97 -10.27 -5.11
C ALA A 95 -0.88 -10.93 -4.26
N ALA A 96 -1.20 -11.95 -3.45
CA ALA A 96 -0.25 -12.58 -2.55
C ALA A 96 0.82 -13.35 -3.33
N GLN A 97 2.09 -13.18 -2.95
CA GLN A 97 3.21 -13.83 -3.62
C GLN A 97 3.47 -15.21 -3.00
N ARG A 98 3.73 -16.20 -3.87
CA ARG A 98 4.13 -17.56 -3.49
C ARG A 98 5.43 -17.90 -4.20
N GLY A 99 6.49 -18.18 -3.46
CA GLY A 99 7.78 -18.54 -4.04
C GLY A 99 8.95 -18.07 -3.19
N ARG A 100 10.06 -17.70 -3.85
CA ARG A 100 11.30 -17.25 -3.18
C ARG A 100 11.08 -16.03 -2.28
N ILE A 101 10.20 -15.13 -2.70
CA ILE A 101 9.68 -14.04 -1.88
C ILE A 101 8.19 -14.36 -1.69
N SER A 102 7.81 -14.66 -0.45
CA SER A 102 6.44 -15.04 -0.11
C SER A 102 5.78 -13.95 0.73
N THR A 103 4.50 -13.71 0.52
CA THR A 103 3.71 -12.88 1.44
C THR A 103 3.61 -13.60 2.78
N LEU A 104 4.15 -12.99 3.84
CA LEU A 104 4.13 -13.53 5.21
C LEU A 104 2.86 -13.15 5.98
N TRP A 105 2.28 -11.99 5.69
CA TRP A 105 1.04 -11.54 6.30
C TRP A 105 0.30 -10.55 5.42
N SER A 106 -0.99 -10.41 5.67
CA SER A 106 -1.87 -9.41 5.06
C SER A 106 -2.71 -8.75 6.15
N ILE A 107 -3.02 -7.46 6.00
CA ILE A 107 -3.83 -6.69 6.95
C ILE A 107 -4.94 -5.98 6.19
N VAL A 108 -6.18 -6.09 6.67
CA VAL A 108 -7.28 -5.20 6.30
C VAL A 108 -7.57 -4.31 7.50
N TYR A 109 -7.53 -2.99 7.31
CA TYR A 109 -7.73 -2.01 8.36
C TYR A 109 -8.92 -1.11 8.06
N ASP A 110 -9.94 -1.14 8.92
CA ASP A 110 -11.07 -0.24 8.86
C ASP A 110 -10.76 1.04 9.66
N GLN A 111 -10.54 2.14 8.94
CA GLN A 111 -10.17 3.43 9.53
C GLN A 111 -11.36 4.15 10.20
N GLN A 112 -12.60 3.73 9.95
CA GLN A 112 -13.80 4.30 10.59
C GLN A 112 -14.09 3.61 11.92
N THR A 113 -14.05 2.28 11.94
CA THR A 113 -14.33 1.51 13.15
C THR A 113 -13.09 1.30 14.04
N LEU A 114 -11.89 1.55 13.50
CA LEU A 114 -10.58 1.29 14.13
C LEU A 114 -10.39 -0.19 14.47
N GLU A 115 -10.80 -1.04 13.54
CA GLU A 115 -10.69 -2.50 13.62
C GLU A 115 -9.71 -3.00 12.55
N LEU A 116 -8.99 -4.06 12.86
CA LEU A 116 -8.08 -4.69 11.91
C LEU A 116 -8.27 -6.20 11.88
N ALA A 117 -8.20 -6.78 10.68
CA ALA A 117 -8.04 -8.21 10.49
C ALA A 117 -6.62 -8.49 10.00
N PHE A 118 -5.92 -9.34 10.75
CA PHE A 118 -4.57 -9.81 10.43
C PHE A 118 -4.66 -11.25 9.92
N TYR A 119 -4.07 -11.50 8.76
CA TYR A 119 -4.00 -12.81 8.13
C TYR A 119 -2.54 -13.26 8.10
N HIS A 120 -2.23 -14.38 8.76
CA HIS A 120 -0.88 -14.93 8.82
C HIS A 120 -0.65 -15.94 7.70
N GLU A 121 0.52 -15.94 7.07
CA GLU A 121 0.96 -16.95 6.08
C GLU A 121 -0.05 -17.22 4.95
N GLN A 122 -0.76 -16.18 4.50
CA GLN A 122 -1.78 -16.27 3.46
C GLN A 122 -2.99 -17.15 3.83
N ASP A 123 -3.20 -17.43 5.12
CA ASP A 123 -4.43 -18.02 5.62
C ASP A 123 -5.52 -16.93 5.69
N PHE A 124 -6.24 -16.76 4.58
CA PHE A 124 -7.37 -15.85 4.47
C PHE A 124 -8.68 -16.39 5.08
N ALA A 125 -8.68 -17.62 5.58
CA ALA A 125 -9.84 -18.24 6.21
C ALA A 125 -9.88 -18.00 7.73
N ASN A 126 -8.72 -17.88 8.38
CA ASN A 126 -8.60 -17.75 9.84
C ASN A 126 -7.91 -16.44 10.28
N PRO A 127 -8.56 -15.27 10.14
CA PRO A 127 -8.00 -14.00 10.61
C PRO A 127 -7.94 -13.89 12.14
N LEU A 128 -6.97 -13.12 12.63
CA LEU A 128 -6.96 -12.54 13.97
C LEU A 128 -7.56 -11.13 13.90
N TYR A 129 -8.57 -10.85 14.72
CA TYR A 129 -9.20 -9.52 14.80
C TYR A 129 -8.68 -8.73 15.99
N PHE A 130 -8.45 -7.43 15.80
CA PHE A 130 -8.08 -6.51 16.87
C PHE A 130 -8.94 -5.25 16.81
N CYS A 131 -9.29 -4.73 17.98
CA CYS A 131 -9.93 -3.43 18.17
C CYS A 131 -8.88 -2.47 18.75
N LEU A 132 -8.72 -1.29 18.15
CA LEU A 132 -7.71 -0.30 18.54
C LEU A 132 -8.28 0.85 19.39
N LYS A 133 -9.47 0.66 19.97
CA LYS A 133 -10.13 1.61 20.86
C LYS A 133 -9.72 1.44 22.31
#